data_AF-A0AAW2HII2-F1
#
_entry.id   AF-A0AAW2HII2-F1
#
_cell.length_a   1.000
_cell.length_b   1.000
_cell.length_c   1.000
_cell.angle_alpha   90.00
_cell.angle_beta   90.00
_cell.angle_gamma   90.00
#
_symmetry.space_group_name_H-M   'P 1'
#
loop_
_entity.id
_entity.type
_entity.pdbx_description
1 polymer ?
#
loop_
_entity_poly.entity_id
_entity_poly.type
_entity_poly.pdbx_seq_one_letter_code
_entity_poly.pdbx_strand_id
1 'polypeptide(L)'
;MLSCQQSVKTTSFASLIFWTNKDRGMGNANGRAGPLDIRNLEHYFTDMMRGAGDASDHLKVDGQVLPPPNAPLGSPGSRSSPHSQGSDTNERFSRKVFVGGLPPDIDEEEITTSFRRFGPLVVDWPHKAESKSYFPPKGYAFLLFQDESSVQQLIEACISDEDKLYLCVSSPTIKDKPVQIRPWRLTDADFVLDASMPLDPRKTVFVGGVPRPLKALELAMIMDRLYGGVCYAGIDTDPELKYPKGAGRVAFSNQQSYIAAISARFVQLQHGDIDKRVEVKPYVLDDQMCDECQGQRCGGKFAPFFCANVTCLQYYCEQCWATIHSRPGREFHKPLVKEGADRPRAIAFRWC
;
A
#
# COMPACT_ATOMS: atom_id res chain seq x y z
N MET A 1 -27.51 -28.61 -40.61
CA MET A 1 -27.37 -27.14 -40.60
C MET A 1 -28.37 -26.59 -39.61
N LEU A 2 -27.92 -26.12 -38.45
CA LEU A 2 -28.68 -25.26 -37.53
C LEU A 2 -27.64 -24.57 -36.62
N SER A 3 -27.53 -23.25 -36.76
CA SER A 3 -26.61 -22.37 -36.04
C SER A 3 -27.20 -21.96 -34.69
N CYS A 4 -26.40 -21.97 -33.63
CA CYS A 4 -26.74 -21.34 -32.36
C CYS A 4 -25.68 -20.27 -32.04
N GLN A 5 -26.03 -18.99 -32.22
CA GLN A 5 -25.29 -17.85 -31.73
C GLN A 5 -25.70 -17.58 -30.28
N GLN A 6 -24.76 -17.52 -29.35
CA GLN A 6 -24.98 -16.97 -28.01
C GLN A 6 -24.18 -15.68 -27.83
N SER A 7 -24.94 -14.62 -27.56
CA SER A 7 -24.53 -13.26 -27.23
C SER A 7 -24.08 -13.19 -25.77
N VAL A 8 -22.85 -12.74 -25.52
CA VAL A 8 -22.33 -12.46 -24.18
C VAL A 8 -22.71 -11.02 -23.82
N LYS A 9 -23.64 -10.86 -22.87
CA LYS A 9 -23.97 -9.57 -22.26
C LYS A 9 -23.07 -9.35 -21.05
N THR A 10 -22.26 -8.28 -21.10
CA THR A 10 -21.53 -7.71 -19.97
C THR A 10 -22.49 -6.92 -19.09
N THR A 11 -22.67 -7.34 -17.83
CA THR A 11 -23.48 -6.59 -16.86
C THR A 11 -22.57 -5.79 -15.94
N SER A 12 -22.68 -4.46 -16.09
CA SER A 12 -22.17 -3.43 -15.19
C SER A 12 -22.82 -3.54 -13.82
N PHE A 13 -22.04 -3.46 -12.74
CA PHE A 13 -22.57 -3.30 -11.38
C PHE A 13 -22.16 -1.93 -10.82
N ALA A 14 -23.17 -1.11 -10.59
CA ALA A 14 -23.11 0.12 -9.82
C ALA A 14 -24.17 0.08 -8.70
N SER A 15 -23.74 0.52 -7.51
CA SER A 15 -24.50 1.25 -6.48
C SER A 15 -25.25 0.52 -5.34
N LEU A 16 -25.34 1.30 -4.24
CA LEU A 16 -26.12 1.24 -2.98
C LEU A 16 -25.42 0.54 -1.78
N ILE A 17 -25.33 1.09 -0.54
CA ILE A 17 -26.34 1.72 0.34
C ILE A 17 -25.74 2.70 1.41
N PHE A 18 -26.58 3.65 1.86
CA PHE A 18 -26.57 4.67 2.94
C PHE A 18 -26.19 4.24 4.39
N TRP A 19 -25.68 5.17 5.24
CA TRP A 19 -26.33 5.73 6.48
C TRP A 19 -25.40 6.62 7.34
N THR A 20 -26.01 7.30 8.33
CA THR A 20 -25.66 8.60 8.95
C THR A 20 -24.75 8.60 10.21
N ASN A 21 -24.29 9.83 10.52
CA ASN A 21 -23.27 10.32 11.47
C ASN A 21 -23.65 10.33 12.98
N LYS A 22 -22.65 10.34 13.88
CA LYS A 22 -22.27 11.49 14.79
C LYS A 22 -21.56 11.08 16.11
N ASP A 23 -20.27 11.44 16.29
CA ASP A 23 -19.72 12.43 17.26
C ASP A 23 -18.21 12.30 17.58
N ARG A 24 -17.59 13.46 17.85
CA ARG A 24 -16.16 13.83 18.04
C ARG A 24 -15.48 13.34 19.33
N GLY A 25 -14.14 13.25 19.29
CA GLY A 25 -13.26 13.33 20.47
C GLY A 25 -11.78 13.56 20.11
N MET A 26 -11.17 14.61 20.67
CA MET A 26 -9.81 15.17 20.40
C MET A 26 -8.71 14.64 21.35
N GLY A 27 -7.44 14.78 20.93
CA GLY A 27 -6.24 14.93 21.78
C GLY A 27 -5.22 13.79 21.69
N ASN A 28 -3.90 13.96 21.80
CA ASN A 28 -3.00 15.12 21.85
C ASN A 28 -1.57 14.57 21.59
N ALA A 29 -0.69 15.34 20.94
CA ALA A 29 0.65 14.92 20.50
C ALA A 29 1.76 15.39 21.46
N ASN A 30 2.85 14.62 21.56
CA ASN A 30 4.14 15.07 22.09
C ASN A 30 5.27 14.27 21.42
N GLY A 31 6.09 14.92 20.60
CA GLY A 31 7.22 14.32 19.88
C GLY A 31 8.53 15.06 20.16
N ARG A 32 9.57 14.31 20.55
CA ARG A 32 10.98 14.75 20.56
C ARG A 32 11.70 14.04 19.41
N ALA A 33 12.42 14.78 18.58
CA ALA A 33 13.15 14.27 17.42
C ALA A 33 14.52 13.69 17.81
N GLY A 34 14.79 12.47 17.34
CA GLY A 34 16.08 11.78 17.35
C GLY A 34 16.43 11.28 15.94
N PRO A 35 17.64 10.73 15.71
CA PRO A 35 18.27 10.60 14.39
C PRO A 35 17.53 9.62 13.46
N LEU A 36 17.63 9.89 12.14
CA LEU A 36 16.84 9.31 11.05
C LEU A 36 16.80 7.77 11.07
N ASP A 37 15.70 7.25 11.62
CA ASP A 37 15.31 5.84 11.63
C ASP A 37 14.50 5.51 10.37
N ILE A 38 14.65 4.30 9.82
CA ILE A 38 13.99 3.79 8.61
C ILE A 38 12.44 3.85 8.73
N ARG A 39 11.93 3.92 9.96
CA ARG A 39 10.51 4.18 10.28
C ARG A 39 10.02 5.57 9.88
N ASN A 40 10.92 6.53 9.67
CA ASN A 40 10.58 7.87 9.21
C ASN A 40 10.29 7.94 7.71
N LEU A 41 10.57 6.95 6.87
CA LEU A 41 10.25 7.09 5.44
C LEU A 41 8.78 6.79 5.14
N GLU A 42 8.20 5.80 5.82
CA GLU A 42 6.75 5.61 5.82
C GLU A 42 6.06 6.84 6.41
N HIS A 43 6.53 7.39 7.52
CA HIS A 43 5.97 8.62 8.09
C HIS A 43 6.23 9.84 7.21
N TYR A 44 7.41 10.05 6.66
CA TYR A 44 7.71 11.22 5.81
C TYR A 44 6.95 11.16 4.47
N PHE A 45 6.78 9.97 3.89
CA PHE A 45 5.98 9.78 2.68
C PHE A 45 4.48 9.79 3.02
N THR A 46 4.04 9.13 4.09
CA THR A 46 2.66 9.16 4.56
C THR A 46 2.25 10.54 5.06
N ASP A 47 3.16 11.34 5.63
CA ASP A 47 2.95 12.71 6.12
C ASP A 47 3.06 13.71 4.96
N MET A 48 3.99 13.52 3.99
CA MET A 48 3.91 14.20 2.68
C MET A 48 2.59 13.90 1.95
N MET A 49 1.98 12.75 2.20
CA MET A 49 0.75 12.28 1.53
C MET A 49 -0.53 12.37 2.40
N ARG A 50 -0.45 12.74 3.71
CA ARG A 50 -1.59 12.86 4.66
C ARG A 50 -1.85 14.26 5.21
N GLY A 51 -1.21 15.31 4.68
CA GLY A 51 -1.85 16.63 4.68
C GLY A 51 -0.93 17.81 4.88
N ALA A 52 -1.22 18.87 4.12
CA ALA A 52 -0.91 20.24 4.52
C ALA A 52 -1.88 20.67 5.63
N GLY A 53 -1.49 20.45 6.88
CA GLY A 53 -2.12 20.99 8.07
C GLY A 53 -1.18 21.99 8.76
N ASP A 54 -1.40 23.26 8.44
CA ASP A 54 -0.99 24.47 9.17
C ASP A 54 0.51 24.69 9.45
N ALA A 55 1.12 25.56 8.63
CA ALA A 55 2.35 26.26 8.98
C ALA A 55 2.25 27.71 8.49
N SER A 56 1.45 28.51 9.19
CA SER A 56 1.70 29.94 9.30
C SER A 56 2.13 30.24 10.72
N ASP A 57 3.43 30.48 10.95
CA ASP A 57 3.75 31.69 11.67
C ASP A 57 5.18 32.20 11.44
N HIS A 58 5.23 33.52 11.34
CA HIS A 58 6.39 34.37 11.23
C HIS A 58 7.36 34.18 12.40
N LEU A 59 8.67 34.31 12.16
CA LEU A 59 9.53 35.16 13.00
C LEU A 59 10.88 35.50 12.33
N LYS A 60 11.25 36.77 12.56
CA LYS A 60 12.30 37.58 11.93
C LYS A 60 13.72 37.16 12.34
N VAL A 61 14.67 37.42 11.44
CA VAL A 61 16.12 37.42 11.66
C VAL A 61 16.55 38.80 12.19
N ASP A 62 17.40 38.83 13.22
CA ASP A 62 18.49 39.82 13.37
C ASP A 62 19.49 39.45 14.48
N GLY A 63 20.80 39.60 14.18
CA GLY A 63 21.80 40.18 15.11
C GLY A 63 22.74 39.29 15.97
N GLN A 64 23.91 38.95 15.41
CA GLN A 64 25.30 38.94 15.96
C GLN A 64 25.65 38.60 17.45
N VAL A 65 26.66 37.73 17.66
CA VAL A 65 28.07 37.99 18.12
C VAL A 65 28.78 36.66 18.53
N LEU A 66 30.10 36.60 18.31
CA LEU A 66 31.09 35.48 18.35
C LEU A 66 31.71 35.17 19.77
N PRO A 67 32.58 34.11 19.93
CA PRO A 67 32.85 33.24 21.13
C PRO A 67 34.13 33.66 21.94
N PRO A 68 34.95 32.85 22.71
CA PRO A 68 35.11 31.38 22.99
C PRO A 68 35.53 31.06 24.47
N PRO A 69 36.50 30.16 24.83
CA PRO A 69 36.74 28.71 24.58
C PRO A 69 36.77 27.87 25.89
N ASN A 70 36.82 26.53 25.81
CA ASN A 70 37.84 25.69 26.49
C ASN A 70 37.54 24.19 26.35
N ALA A 71 38.48 23.48 25.74
CA ALA A 71 38.72 22.05 25.93
C ALA A 71 40.04 21.89 26.72
N PRO A 72 40.22 20.78 27.43
CA PRO A 72 41.41 20.00 27.12
C PRO A 72 41.13 18.49 26.96
N LEU A 73 41.95 17.91 26.08
CA LEU A 73 42.11 16.48 25.81
C LEU A 73 42.72 15.75 27.01
N GLY A 74 42.26 14.51 27.21
CA GLY A 74 42.94 13.46 27.97
C GLY A 74 42.46 12.08 27.52
N SER A 75 43.38 11.24 27.06
CA SER A 75 43.21 9.78 26.81
C SER A 75 44.33 9.05 27.58
N PRO A 76 44.38 7.71 27.69
CA PRO A 76 43.38 6.67 27.44
C PRO A 76 43.15 5.74 28.67
N GLY A 77 42.02 5.04 28.73
CA GLY A 77 41.72 4.06 29.78
C GLY A 77 40.94 2.87 29.24
N SER A 78 41.64 1.81 28.88
CA SER A 78 41.12 0.52 28.45
C SER A 78 40.43 -0.22 29.60
N ARG A 79 39.09 -0.36 29.58
CA ARG A 79 38.38 -1.44 30.30
C ARG A 79 37.06 -1.82 29.61
N SER A 80 37.04 -3.07 29.14
CA SER A 80 35.89 -3.99 29.08
C SER A 80 34.65 -3.58 28.28
N SER A 81 34.50 -4.25 27.14
CA SER A 81 33.29 -4.39 26.34
C SER A 81 32.08 -4.83 27.18
N PRO A 82 30.93 -4.15 27.08
CA PRO A 82 29.66 -4.83 27.15
C PRO A 82 29.34 -5.35 25.76
N HIS A 83 29.18 -6.67 25.66
CA HIS A 83 28.43 -7.34 24.60
C HIS A 83 27.12 -6.57 24.37
N SER A 84 27.05 -5.73 23.33
CA SER A 84 25.78 -5.23 22.83
C SER A 84 25.11 -6.40 22.12
N GLN A 85 24.19 -6.99 22.88
CA GLN A 85 23.27 -8.04 22.48
C GLN A 85 22.62 -7.73 21.13
N GLY A 86 22.26 -8.81 20.45
CA GLY A 86 21.81 -8.86 19.06
C GLY A 86 20.87 -7.73 18.65
N SER A 87 21.16 -7.22 17.47
CA SER A 87 20.19 -6.60 16.56
C SER A 87 18.83 -7.30 16.69
N ASP A 88 17.89 -6.62 17.35
CA ASP A 88 16.49 -7.03 17.46
C ASP A 88 15.81 -6.79 16.10
N THR A 89 16.20 -7.55 15.09
CA THR A 89 15.50 -7.64 13.80
C THR A 89 14.34 -8.61 13.98
N ASN A 90 13.36 -8.25 14.81
CA ASN A 90 12.15 -9.03 14.91
C ASN A 90 11.34 -8.81 13.62
N GLU A 91 11.31 -9.83 12.76
CA GLU A 91 10.59 -9.78 11.49
C GLU A 91 9.10 -9.59 11.77
N ARG A 92 8.51 -8.52 11.24
CA ARG A 92 7.09 -8.22 11.47
C ARG A 92 6.23 -8.69 10.31
N PHE A 93 5.06 -9.24 10.66
CA PHE A 93 4.11 -9.79 9.71
C PHE A 93 2.72 -9.17 9.86
N SER A 94 1.98 -9.15 8.75
CA SER A 94 0.56 -8.86 8.76
C SER A 94 -0.19 -9.91 9.58
N ARG A 95 -1.18 -9.45 10.34
CA ARG A 95 -2.13 -10.33 11.05
C ARG A 95 -3.02 -11.16 10.11
N LYS A 96 -3.05 -10.84 8.82
CA LYS A 96 -3.74 -11.62 7.79
C LYS A 96 -2.75 -12.56 7.11
N VAL A 97 -3.04 -13.85 7.15
CA VAL A 97 -2.21 -14.92 6.61
C VAL A 97 -3.01 -15.72 5.59
N PHE A 98 -2.42 -16.01 4.44
CA PHE A 98 -3.03 -16.91 3.46
C PHE A 98 -2.74 -18.37 3.80
N VAL A 99 -3.74 -19.23 3.66
CA VAL A 99 -3.61 -20.69 3.79
C VAL A 99 -4.18 -21.35 2.56
N GLY A 100 -3.35 -22.15 1.87
CA GLY A 100 -3.72 -22.83 0.62
C GLY A 100 -3.54 -24.34 0.68
N GLY A 101 -4.26 -25.06 -0.17
CA GLY A 101 -4.20 -26.53 -0.23
C GLY A 101 -5.05 -27.22 0.84
N LEU A 102 -6.00 -26.51 1.45
CA LEU A 102 -6.92 -27.05 2.45
C LEU A 102 -7.63 -28.32 1.93
N PRO A 103 -7.93 -29.31 2.80
CA PRO A 103 -8.83 -30.41 2.43
C PRO A 103 -10.16 -29.87 1.88
N PRO A 104 -10.77 -30.52 0.87
CA PRO A 104 -12.02 -30.03 0.26
C PRO A 104 -13.22 -30.10 1.22
N ASP A 105 -13.13 -30.92 2.25
CA ASP A 105 -14.15 -31.17 3.28
C ASP A 105 -13.81 -30.56 4.64
N ILE A 106 -12.80 -29.69 4.74
CA ILE A 106 -12.49 -28.97 5.99
C ILE A 106 -13.38 -27.73 6.12
N ASP A 107 -14.03 -27.58 7.27
CA ASP A 107 -14.88 -26.45 7.59
C ASP A 107 -14.14 -25.37 8.42
N GLU A 108 -14.85 -24.28 8.73
CA GLU A 108 -14.33 -23.20 9.55
C GLU A 108 -13.93 -23.63 10.98
N GLU A 109 -14.68 -24.51 11.61
CA GLU A 109 -14.46 -24.93 12.99
C GLU A 109 -13.17 -25.77 13.09
N GLU A 110 -12.92 -26.61 12.10
CA GLU A 110 -11.74 -27.47 12.01
C GLU A 110 -10.49 -26.65 11.65
N ILE A 111 -10.62 -25.68 10.75
CA ILE A 111 -9.55 -24.69 10.49
C ILE A 111 -9.27 -23.92 11.80
N THR A 112 -10.30 -23.38 12.45
CA THR A 112 -10.13 -22.60 13.68
C THR A 112 -9.47 -23.45 14.77
N THR A 113 -9.90 -24.69 14.95
CA THR A 113 -9.30 -25.63 15.91
C THR A 113 -7.83 -25.91 15.62
N SER A 114 -7.47 -26.01 14.34
CA SER A 114 -6.08 -26.26 13.91
C SER A 114 -5.16 -25.07 14.21
N PHE A 115 -5.65 -23.83 14.08
CA PHE A 115 -4.82 -22.62 14.17
C PHE A 115 -4.96 -21.84 15.49
N ARG A 116 -6.03 -22.07 16.27
CA ARG A 116 -6.28 -21.34 17.55
C ARG A 116 -5.18 -21.53 18.59
N ARG A 117 -4.37 -22.59 18.47
CA ARG A 117 -3.22 -22.84 19.35
C ARG A 117 -2.16 -21.75 19.30
N PHE A 118 -2.12 -20.95 18.23
CA PHE A 118 -1.21 -19.81 18.07
C PHE A 118 -1.82 -18.50 18.57
N GLY A 119 -3.14 -18.46 18.80
CA GLY A 119 -3.87 -17.33 19.33
C GLY A 119 -5.27 -17.17 18.71
N PRO A 120 -6.07 -16.22 19.21
CA PRO A 120 -7.40 -15.94 18.68
C PRO A 120 -7.33 -15.52 17.21
N LEU A 121 -8.21 -16.09 16.39
CA LEU A 121 -8.30 -15.76 14.97
C LEU A 121 -9.74 -15.80 14.45
N VAL A 122 -9.93 -15.15 13.30
CA VAL A 122 -11.12 -15.28 12.46
C VAL A 122 -10.71 -15.91 11.13
N VAL A 123 -11.47 -16.90 10.67
CA VAL A 123 -11.27 -17.50 9.35
C VAL A 123 -12.15 -16.81 8.32
N ASP A 124 -11.57 -16.35 7.24
CA ASP A 124 -12.27 -15.66 6.15
C ASP A 124 -11.92 -16.27 4.80
N TRP A 125 -12.86 -16.28 3.87
CA TRP A 125 -12.59 -16.62 2.47
C TRP A 125 -13.57 -15.86 1.56
N PRO A 126 -13.22 -15.65 0.28
CA PRO A 126 -14.06 -14.86 -0.62
C PRO A 126 -15.50 -15.40 -0.71
N HIS A 127 -16.47 -14.49 -0.66
CA HIS A 127 -17.91 -14.77 -0.73
C HIS A 127 -18.50 -15.61 0.42
N LYS A 128 -17.80 -15.78 1.56
CA LYS A 128 -18.29 -16.52 2.72
C LYS A 128 -19.68 -16.06 3.20
N ALA A 129 -19.86 -14.75 3.39
CA ALA A 129 -21.11 -14.17 3.90
C ALA A 129 -22.28 -14.27 2.90
N GLU A 130 -21.99 -14.29 1.60
CA GLU A 130 -23.00 -14.27 0.53
C GLU A 130 -23.42 -15.68 0.10
N SER A 131 -22.46 -16.60 0.03
CA SER A 131 -22.67 -17.93 -0.54
C SER A 131 -23.27 -18.94 0.42
N LYS A 132 -23.34 -18.64 1.73
CA LYS A 132 -23.61 -19.60 2.82
C LYS A 132 -22.77 -20.89 2.70
N SER A 133 -21.65 -20.83 1.97
CA SER A 133 -20.83 -22.00 1.73
C SER A 133 -20.07 -22.31 3.01
N TYR A 134 -20.25 -23.53 3.52
CA TYR A 134 -19.56 -24.03 4.72
C TYR A 134 -18.07 -24.31 4.48
N PHE A 135 -17.67 -24.51 3.22
CA PHE A 135 -16.33 -24.95 2.85
C PHE A 135 -15.59 -23.89 2.03
N PRO A 136 -14.27 -23.69 2.23
CA PRO A 136 -13.50 -22.73 1.46
C PRO A 136 -13.43 -23.11 -0.03
N PRO A 137 -13.95 -22.26 -0.94
CA PRO A 137 -13.96 -22.58 -2.36
C PRO A 137 -12.53 -22.63 -2.90
N LYS A 138 -12.20 -23.68 -3.67
CA LYS A 138 -10.85 -23.92 -4.25
C LYS A 138 -9.75 -24.22 -3.20
N GLY A 139 -10.13 -24.59 -1.98
CA GLY A 139 -9.18 -25.11 -0.97
C GLY A 139 -8.20 -24.06 -0.44
N TYR A 140 -8.63 -22.81 -0.27
CA TYR A 140 -7.83 -21.78 0.41
C TYR A 140 -8.69 -20.87 1.28
N ALA A 141 -8.09 -20.31 2.33
CA ALA A 141 -8.70 -19.36 3.24
C ALA A 141 -7.67 -18.32 3.70
N PHE A 142 -8.14 -17.34 4.47
CA PHE A 142 -7.34 -16.37 5.18
C PHE A 142 -7.57 -16.50 6.69
N LEU A 143 -6.47 -16.51 7.44
CA LEU A 143 -6.50 -16.41 8.90
C LEU A 143 -6.27 -14.95 9.26
N LEU A 144 -7.17 -14.37 10.06
CA LEU A 144 -7.03 -13.03 10.61
C LEU A 144 -6.80 -13.17 12.11
N PHE A 145 -5.53 -13.12 12.52
CA PHE A 145 -5.17 -13.17 13.94
C PHE A 145 -5.47 -11.86 14.65
N GLN A 146 -5.75 -11.95 15.95
CA GLN A 146 -5.89 -10.77 16.78
C GLN A 146 -4.56 -10.05 16.96
N ASP A 147 -3.48 -10.81 17.17
CA ASP A 147 -2.15 -10.32 17.50
C ASP A 147 -1.10 -10.71 16.45
N GLU A 148 -0.09 -9.86 16.27
CA GLU A 148 1.04 -10.16 15.37
C GLU A 148 1.92 -11.29 15.89
N SER A 149 2.05 -11.43 17.22
CA SER A 149 2.80 -12.51 17.86
C SER A 149 2.24 -13.89 17.53
N SER A 150 0.94 -14.02 17.30
CA SER A 150 0.31 -15.27 16.85
C SER A 150 0.80 -15.71 15.47
N VAL A 151 1.03 -14.76 14.57
CA VAL A 151 1.58 -15.06 13.24
C VAL A 151 3.03 -15.53 13.36
N GLN A 152 3.81 -14.91 14.24
CA GLN A 152 5.18 -15.34 14.52
C GLN A 152 5.22 -16.77 15.06
N GLN A 153 4.38 -17.10 16.05
CA GLN A 153 4.28 -18.47 16.59
C GLN A 153 3.83 -19.49 15.54
N LEU A 154 2.90 -19.10 14.65
CA LEU A 154 2.49 -19.93 13.52
C LEU A 154 3.69 -20.23 12.60
N ILE A 155 4.48 -19.22 12.24
CA ILE A 155 5.65 -19.38 11.37
C ILE A 155 6.69 -20.30 12.02
N GLU A 156 6.98 -20.11 13.30
CA GLU A 156 7.93 -20.93 14.06
C GLU A 156 7.51 -22.41 14.15
N ALA A 157 6.21 -22.69 14.11
CA ALA A 157 5.67 -24.05 14.11
C ALA A 157 5.54 -24.67 12.70
N CYS A 158 5.81 -23.91 11.63
CA CYS A 158 5.72 -24.42 10.27
C CYS A 158 6.95 -25.24 9.88
N ILE A 159 6.72 -26.23 9.03
CA ILE A 159 7.78 -26.95 8.31
C ILE A 159 8.17 -26.08 7.12
N SER A 160 9.47 -25.76 7.00
CA SER A 160 10.00 -24.99 5.87
C SER A 160 10.53 -25.92 4.78
N ASP A 161 10.09 -25.71 3.54
CA ASP A 161 10.53 -26.45 2.35
C ASP A 161 10.58 -25.50 1.13
N GLU A 162 11.72 -25.40 0.46
CA GLU A 162 11.96 -24.48 -0.67
C GLU A 162 11.41 -23.04 -0.47
N ASP A 163 11.74 -22.40 0.66
CA ASP A 163 11.23 -21.08 1.06
C ASP A 163 9.70 -20.96 1.22
N LYS A 164 8.98 -22.10 1.27
CA LYS A 164 7.55 -22.19 1.56
C LYS A 164 7.35 -22.76 2.95
N LEU A 165 6.30 -22.29 3.61
CA LEU A 165 5.91 -22.75 4.94
C LEU A 165 4.72 -23.70 4.83
N TYR A 166 4.76 -24.78 5.58
CA TYR A 166 3.71 -25.78 5.62
C TYR A 166 3.31 -26.11 7.06
N LEU A 167 2.02 -26.33 7.26
CA LEU A 167 1.48 -26.85 8.51
C LEU A 167 0.52 -27.99 8.19
N CYS A 168 0.57 -29.08 8.95
CA CYS A 168 -0.40 -30.16 8.78
C CYS A 168 -1.74 -29.80 9.42
N VAL A 169 -2.83 -30.03 8.70
CA VAL A 169 -4.21 -29.93 9.20
C VAL A 169 -4.98 -31.19 8.83
N SER A 170 -6.05 -31.47 9.56
CA SER A 170 -6.89 -32.65 9.33
C SER A 170 -8.35 -32.22 9.13
N SER A 171 -9.05 -32.89 8.23
CA SER A 171 -10.50 -32.85 8.05
C SER A 171 -11.12 -34.18 8.49
N PRO A 172 -12.46 -34.36 8.41
CA PRO A 172 -13.09 -35.64 8.71
C PRO A 172 -12.52 -36.80 7.90
N THR A 173 -12.26 -36.60 6.60
CA THR A 173 -11.79 -37.67 5.69
C THR A 173 -10.29 -37.68 5.42
N ILE A 174 -9.58 -36.56 5.59
CA ILE A 174 -8.14 -36.45 5.30
C ILE A 174 -7.38 -36.09 6.57
N LYS A 175 -6.40 -36.92 6.95
CA LYS A 175 -5.55 -36.67 8.12
C LYS A 175 -4.18 -36.13 7.69
N ASP A 176 -3.63 -35.24 8.51
CA ASP A 176 -2.28 -34.68 8.41
C ASP A 176 -1.91 -34.17 7.02
N LYS A 177 -2.85 -33.50 6.35
CA LYS A 177 -2.61 -32.90 5.05
C LYS A 177 -1.72 -31.66 5.23
N PRO A 178 -0.55 -31.59 4.57
CA PRO A 178 0.26 -30.38 4.59
C PRO A 178 -0.46 -29.28 3.79
N VAL A 179 -0.73 -28.15 4.46
CA VAL A 179 -1.29 -26.94 3.83
C VAL A 179 -0.24 -25.85 3.81
N GLN A 180 -0.24 -25.07 2.74
CA GLN A 180 0.73 -24.00 2.53
C GLN A 180 0.32 -22.77 3.34
N ILE A 181 1.22 -22.28 4.19
CA ILE A 181 1.08 -21.05 4.96
C ILE A 181 1.88 -19.95 4.26
N ARG A 182 1.24 -18.81 4.00
CA ARG A 182 1.90 -17.66 3.35
C ARG A 182 1.62 -16.39 4.16
N PRO A 183 2.49 -16.05 5.12
CA PRO A 183 2.41 -14.78 5.83
C PRO A 183 2.84 -13.63 4.91
N TRP A 184 2.32 -12.43 5.18
CA TRP A 184 2.81 -11.21 4.51
C TRP A 184 3.79 -10.48 5.42
N ARG A 185 5.02 -10.32 4.98
CA ARG A 185 6.06 -9.58 5.69
C ARG A 185 5.85 -8.09 5.50
N LEU A 186 5.84 -7.31 6.59
CA LEU A 186 5.56 -5.87 6.49
C LEU A 186 6.65 -5.12 5.72
N THR A 187 7.91 -5.55 5.83
CA THR A 187 9.03 -4.93 5.09
C THR A 187 8.99 -5.17 3.59
N ASP A 188 8.16 -6.10 3.10
CA ASP A 188 7.99 -6.35 1.65
C ASP A 188 7.00 -5.35 0.99
N ALA A 189 6.35 -4.50 1.79
CA ALA A 189 5.37 -3.52 1.33
C ALA A 189 6.00 -2.30 0.65
N ASP A 190 7.25 -1.95 0.98
CA ASP A 190 7.90 -0.75 0.49
C ASP A 190 9.36 -1.05 0.13
N PHE A 191 9.84 -0.48 -0.97
CA PHE A 191 11.22 -0.66 -1.41
C PHE A 191 11.76 0.63 -2.03
N VAL A 192 12.93 1.05 -1.56
CA VAL A 192 13.68 2.20 -2.10
C VAL A 192 14.86 1.65 -2.88
N LEU A 193 14.90 1.94 -4.18
CA LEU A 193 16.01 1.51 -5.05
C LEU A 193 17.20 2.47 -4.94
N ASP A 194 16.92 3.78 -4.85
CA ASP A 194 17.94 4.82 -4.70
C ASP A 194 17.48 5.85 -3.65
N ALA A 195 18.12 5.77 -2.47
CA ALA A 195 17.83 6.66 -1.33
C ALA A 195 18.48 8.04 -1.45
N SER A 196 19.37 8.25 -2.43
CA SER A 196 20.05 9.54 -2.62
C SER A 196 19.16 10.57 -3.35
N MET A 197 18.13 10.10 -4.04
CA MET A 197 17.26 10.93 -4.86
C MET A 197 15.97 11.33 -4.10
N PRO A 198 15.60 12.62 -4.08
CA PRO A 198 14.35 13.04 -3.47
C PRO A 198 13.17 12.44 -4.25
N LEU A 199 12.22 11.84 -3.52
CA LEU A 199 11.00 11.31 -4.09
C LEU A 199 10.06 12.46 -4.46
N ASP A 200 9.59 12.49 -5.71
CA ASP A 200 8.58 13.44 -6.18
C ASP A 200 7.24 12.73 -6.36
N PRO A 201 6.24 13.00 -5.50
CA PRO A 201 4.92 12.41 -5.61
C PRO A 201 4.24 12.66 -6.97
N ARG A 202 4.58 13.75 -7.67
CA ARG A 202 4.02 14.08 -8.99
C ARG A 202 4.56 13.20 -10.11
N LYS A 203 5.69 12.51 -9.89
CA LYS A 203 6.27 11.51 -10.81
C LYS A 203 5.94 10.07 -10.39
N THR A 204 4.88 9.89 -9.59
CA THR A 204 4.43 8.58 -9.15
C THR A 204 3.30 8.07 -10.03
N VAL A 205 3.37 6.79 -10.39
CA VAL A 205 2.30 6.07 -11.09
C VAL A 205 1.60 5.12 -10.14
N PHE A 206 0.29 4.98 -10.29
CA PHE A 206 -0.50 3.92 -9.70
C PHE A 206 -0.51 2.71 -10.62
N VAL A 207 -0.29 1.53 -10.06
CA VAL A 207 -0.30 0.25 -10.76
C VAL A 207 -1.43 -0.61 -10.19
N GLY A 208 -2.52 -0.72 -10.94
CA GLY A 208 -3.72 -1.47 -10.58
C GLY A 208 -3.67 -2.92 -11.07
N GLY A 209 -4.11 -3.85 -10.23
CA GLY A 209 -4.20 -5.27 -10.58
C GLY A 209 -2.93 -6.07 -10.32
N VAL A 210 -1.98 -5.52 -9.56
CA VAL A 210 -0.76 -6.20 -9.11
C VAL A 210 -1.09 -7.57 -8.46
N PRO A 211 -0.37 -8.66 -8.78
CA PRO A 211 -0.53 -9.93 -8.09
C PRO A 211 -0.27 -9.77 -6.58
N ARG A 212 -1.16 -10.28 -5.71
CA ARG A 212 -1.00 -10.16 -4.24
C ARG A 212 0.32 -10.74 -3.67
N PRO A 213 0.91 -11.79 -4.27
CA PRO A 213 2.23 -12.27 -3.87
C PRO A 213 3.40 -11.32 -4.17
N LEU A 214 3.23 -10.40 -5.14
CA LEU A 214 4.31 -9.57 -5.65
C LEU A 214 4.77 -8.58 -4.57
N LYS A 215 6.08 -8.55 -4.33
CA LYS A 215 6.72 -7.65 -3.37
C LYS A 215 7.07 -6.31 -4.00
N ALA A 216 7.26 -5.27 -3.17
CA ALA A 216 7.67 -3.94 -3.64
C ALA A 216 9.00 -3.97 -4.40
N LEU A 217 9.98 -4.74 -3.91
CA LEU A 217 11.26 -4.97 -4.59
C LEU A 217 11.07 -5.48 -6.01
N GLU A 218 10.25 -6.51 -6.19
CA GLU A 218 10.02 -7.13 -7.50
C GLU A 218 9.32 -6.15 -8.45
N LEU A 219 8.33 -5.41 -7.95
CA LEU A 219 7.65 -4.37 -8.72
C LEU A 219 8.64 -3.27 -9.18
N ALA A 220 9.52 -2.82 -8.28
CA ALA A 220 10.54 -1.83 -8.61
C ALA A 220 11.46 -2.34 -9.73
N MET A 221 11.99 -3.56 -9.58
CA MET A 221 12.93 -4.15 -10.55
C MET A 221 12.31 -4.35 -11.93
N ILE A 222 11.04 -4.82 -11.99
CA ILE A 222 10.34 -4.99 -13.25
C ILE A 222 10.13 -3.64 -13.94
N MET A 223 9.66 -2.63 -13.18
CA MET A 223 9.38 -1.31 -13.74
C MET A 223 10.65 -0.56 -14.14
N ASP A 224 11.74 -0.73 -13.39
CA ASP A 224 13.04 -0.16 -13.73
C ASP A 224 13.63 -0.79 -15.00
N ARG A 225 13.48 -2.10 -15.17
CA ARG A 225 13.89 -2.76 -16.42
C ARG A 225 13.09 -2.25 -17.63
N LEU A 226 11.82 -1.90 -17.46
CA LEU A 226 10.95 -1.48 -18.56
C LEU A 226 11.12 -0.01 -18.93
N TYR A 227 11.26 0.88 -17.95
CA TYR A 227 11.23 2.34 -18.16
C TYR A 227 12.48 3.06 -17.65
N GLY A 228 13.28 2.42 -16.81
CA GLY A 228 14.42 3.00 -16.11
C GLY A 228 14.05 4.04 -15.06
N GLY A 229 15.01 4.37 -14.20
CA GLY A 229 14.94 5.50 -13.30
C GLY A 229 13.87 5.38 -12.21
N VAL A 230 13.51 4.16 -11.81
CA VAL A 230 12.67 3.95 -10.63
C VAL A 230 13.48 4.31 -9.38
N CYS A 231 12.92 5.11 -8.48
CA CYS A 231 13.56 5.41 -7.20
C CYS A 231 12.88 4.66 -6.04
N TYR A 232 11.59 4.37 -6.18
CA TYR A 232 10.79 3.75 -5.13
C TYR A 232 9.61 2.98 -5.71
N ALA A 233 9.26 1.88 -5.05
CA ALA A 233 7.99 1.18 -5.26
C ALA A 233 7.35 0.83 -3.91
N GLY A 234 6.03 0.80 -3.90
CA GLY A 234 5.24 0.37 -2.75
C GLY A 234 4.06 -0.48 -3.19
N ILE A 235 3.68 -1.44 -2.35
CA ILE A 235 2.46 -2.23 -2.48
C ILE A 235 1.38 -1.56 -1.63
N ASP A 236 0.21 -1.37 -2.21
CA ASP A 236 -0.92 -0.80 -1.49
C ASP A 236 -1.51 -1.88 -0.58
N THR A 237 -1.48 -1.61 0.72
CA THR A 237 -1.93 -2.52 1.77
C THR A 237 -3.20 -2.02 2.44
N ASP A 238 -3.90 -2.92 3.12
CA ASP A 238 -5.01 -2.54 3.97
C ASP A 238 -4.54 -1.69 5.18
N PRO A 239 -5.20 -0.55 5.50
CA PRO A 239 -4.77 0.29 6.60
C PRO A 239 -4.72 -0.42 7.96
N GLU A 240 -5.63 -1.36 8.20
CA GLU A 240 -5.78 -2.09 9.47
C GLU A 240 -4.95 -3.37 9.50
N LEU A 241 -5.05 -4.18 8.46
CA LEU A 241 -4.38 -5.49 8.42
C LEU A 241 -2.98 -5.42 7.80
N LYS A 242 -2.63 -4.32 7.13
CA LYS A 242 -1.36 -4.16 6.38
C LYS A 242 -1.13 -5.28 5.36
N TYR A 243 -2.21 -5.81 4.78
CA TYR A 243 -2.17 -6.90 3.81
C TYR A 243 -2.38 -6.40 2.37
N PRO A 244 -1.68 -6.93 1.35
CA PRO A 244 -1.78 -6.46 -0.04
C PRO A 244 -3.19 -6.48 -0.63
N LYS A 245 -3.58 -5.37 -1.26
CA LYS A 245 -4.87 -5.20 -1.94
C LYS A 245 -4.85 -5.53 -3.44
N GLY A 246 -3.68 -5.80 -3.99
CA GLY A 246 -3.51 -6.06 -5.43
C GLY A 246 -3.38 -4.77 -6.25
N ALA A 247 -2.79 -3.74 -5.65
CA ALA A 247 -2.37 -2.52 -6.29
C ALA A 247 -1.02 -2.09 -5.70
N GLY A 248 -0.34 -1.17 -6.38
CA GLY A 248 0.90 -0.58 -5.91
C GLY A 248 1.16 0.77 -6.55
N ARG A 249 2.28 1.36 -6.17
CA ARG A 249 2.75 2.67 -6.63
C ARG A 249 4.22 2.59 -6.97
N VAL A 250 4.63 3.33 -7.99
CA VAL A 250 6.03 3.38 -8.45
C VAL A 250 6.39 4.82 -8.74
N ALA A 251 7.43 5.31 -8.08
CA ALA A 251 7.95 6.65 -8.27
C ALA A 251 9.19 6.62 -9.17
N PHE A 252 9.25 7.57 -10.09
CA PHE A 252 10.38 7.75 -10.99
C PHE A 252 11.19 8.99 -10.61
N SER A 253 12.50 8.89 -10.78
CA SER A 253 13.44 9.99 -10.61
C SER A 253 13.27 11.07 -11.69
N ASN A 254 12.91 10.65 -12.90
CA ASN A 254 12.89 11.50 -14.09
C ASN A 254 11.52 11.50 -14.78
N GLN A 255 11.22 12.61 -15.47
CA GLN A 255 9.93 12.82 -16.12
C GLN A 255 9.72 11.94 -17.35
N GLN A 256 10.81 11.56 -18.04
CA GLN A 256 10.75 10.75 -19.25
C GLN A 256 10.23 9.33 -18.95
N SER A 257 10.77 8.66 -17.92
CA SER A 257 10.33 7.34 -17.46
C SER A 257 8.89 7.38 -16.94
N TYR A 258 8.52 8.42 -16.20
CA TYR A 258 7.13 8.65 -15.76
C TYR A 258 6.15 8.72 -16.95
N ILE A 259 6.45 9.58 -17.94
CA ILE A 259 5.61 9.74 -19.13
C ILE A 259 5.54 8.43 -19.94
N ALA A 260 6.65 7.72 -20.08
CA ALA A 260 6.69 6.43 -20.79
C ALA A 260 5.78 5.40 -20.12
N ALA A 261 5.83 5.30 -18.78
CA ALA A 261 4.98 4.39 -18.01
C ALA A 261 3.49 4.71 -18.15
N ILE A 262 3.10 5.99 -18.08
CA ILE A 262 1.70 6.41 -18.29
C ILE A 262 1.23 6.14 -19.71
N SER A 263 2.08 6.41 -20.70
CA SER A 263 1.76 6.22 -22.11
C SER A 263 1.53 4.75 -22.46
N ALA A 264 2.24 3.83 -21.79
CA ALA A 264 2.05 2.40 -21.99
C ALA A 264 0.67 1.92 -21.54
N ARG A 265 0.10 2.52 -20.48
CA ARG A 265 -1.21 2.24 -19.85
C ARG A 265 -1.40 0.82 -19.31
N PHE A 266 -0.80 -0.19 -19.94
CA PHE A 266 -0.85 -1.58 -19.51
C PHE A 266 0.53 -2.21 -19.61
N VAL A 267 0.88 -2.98 -18.59
CA VAL A 267 2.17 -3.69 -18.49
C VAL A 267 1.90 -5.15 -18.15
N GLN A 268 2.72 -6.06 -18.67
CA GLN A 268 2.71 -7.45 -18.24
C GLN A 268 3.66 -7.60 -17.06
N LEU A 269 3.13 -8.05 -15.92
CA LEU A 269 3.94 -8.43 -14.77
C LEU A 269 4.00 -9.95 -14.68
N GLN A 270 5.23 -10.46 -14.66
CA GLN A 270 5.53 -11.88 -14.44
C GLN A 270 6.09 -12.06 -13.03
N HIS A 271 5.49 -12.97 -12.27
CA HIS A 271 5.94 -13.34 -10.93
C HIS A 271 5.68 -14.83 -10.69
N GLY A 272 6.74 -15.64 -10.67
CA GLY A 272 6.63 -17.09 -10.73
C GLY A 272 5.82 -17.53 -11.95
N ASP A 273 4.80 -18.36 -11.72
CA ASP A 273 3.89 -18.84 -12.78
C ASP A 273 2.75 -17.86 -13.10
N ILE A 274 2.70 -16.70 -12.44
CA ILE A 274 1.66 -15.69 -12.66
C ILE A 274 2.13 -14.72 -13.74
N ASP A 275 1.45 -14.75 -14.89
CA ASP A 275 1.53 -13.69 -15.89
C ASP A 275 0.24 -12.87 -15.86
N LYS A 276 0.34 -11.58 -15.55
CA LYS A 276 -0.82 -10.72 -15.40
C LYS A 276 -0.60 -9.35 -16.02
N ARG A 277 -1.58 -8.95 -16.83
CA ARG A 277 -1.67 -7.60 -17.38
C ARG A 277 -2.21 -6.65 -16.33
N VAL A 278 -1.38 -5.71 -15.90
CA VAL A 278 -1.73 -4.64 -14.95
C VAL A 278 -2.00 -3.33 -15.67
N GLU A 279 -2.78 -2.46 -15.03
CA GLU A 279 -3.10 -1.13 -15.53
C GLU A 279 -2.24 -0.07 -14.83
N VAL A 280 -1.65 0.84 -15.60
CA VAL A 280 -0.83 1.94 -15.10
C VAL A 280 -1.58 3.26 -15.31
N LYS A 281 -1.67 4.06 -14.25
CA LYS A 281 -2.34 5.38 -14.24
C LYS A 281 -1.48 6.41 -13.51
N PRO A 282 -1.64 7.71 -13.80
CA PRO A 282 -1.06 8.75 -12.95
C PRO A 282 -1.56 8.58 -11.51
N TYR A 283 -0.65 8.69 -10.55
CA TYR A 283 -1.05 8.82 -9.16
C TYR A 283 -1.58 10.25 -8.94
N VAL A 284 -2.83 10.37 -8.52
CA VAL A 284 -3.48 11.67 -8.32
C VAL A 284 -3.33 12.07 -6.86
N LEU A 285 -2.92 13.31 -6.63
CA LEU A 285 -2.66 13.92 -5.34
C LEU A 285 -3.80 14.86 -4.96
N ASP A 286 -4.02 14.99 -3.66
CA ASP A 286 -5.22 15.61 -3.09
C ASP A 286 -5.09 17.13 -2.92
N ASP A 287 -3.88 17.59 -2.59
CA ASP A 287 -3.61 18.96 -2.14
C ASP A 287 -2.75 19.72 -3.16
N GLN A 288 -3.07 19.60 -4.44
CA GLN A 288 -2.31 20.25 -5.51
C GLN A 288 -2.93 21.58 -5.92
N MET A 289 -2.09 22.59 -6.06
CA MET A 289 -2.49 23.88 -6.62
C MET A 289 -2.67 23.77 -8.13
N CYS A 290 -3.48 24.66 -8.71
CA CYS A 290 -3.62 24.78 -10.16
C CYS A 290 -2.27 25.14 -10.78
N ASP A 291 -1.76 24.33 -11.70
CA ASP A 291 -0.44 24.56 -12.31
C ASP A 291 -0.36 25.86 -13.12
N GLU A 292 -1.51 26.34 -13.61
CA GLU A 292 -1.61 27.51 -14.49
C GLU A 292 -1.73 28.83 -13.74
N CYS A 293 -2.43 28.85 -12.60
CA CYS A 293 -2.68 30.09 -11.85
C CYS A 293 -2.18 30.04 -10.42
N GLN A 294 -1.63 28.92 -9.96
CA GLN A 294 -1.06 28.74 -8.63
C GLN A 294 -2.03 29.19 -7.51
N GLY A 295 -3.32 28.88 -7.66
CA GLY A 295 -4.36 29.24 -6.70
C GLY A 295 -4.93 30.66 -6.83
N GLN A 296 -4.32 31.54 -7.64
CA GLN A 296 -4.69 32.96 -7.72
C GLN A 296 -6.14 33.18 -8.21
N ARG A 297 -6.62 32.33 -9.13
CA ARG A 297 -7.98 32.46 -9.70
C ARG A 297 -9.06 31.72 -8.89
N CYS A 298 -8.67 30.94 -7.88
CA CYS A 298 -9.59 30.11 -7.08
C CYS A 298 -9.50 30.41 -5.58
N GLY A 299 -9.01 31.59 -5.20
CA GLY A 299 -8.95 32.04 -3.80
C GLY A 299 -8.08 31.14 -2.92
N GLY A 300 -6.99 30.59 -3.48
CA GLY A 300 -6.08 29.68 -2.77
C GLY A 300 -6.60 28.25 -2.60
N LYS A 301 -7.75 27.88 -3.17
CA LYS A 301 -8.27 26.50 -3.14
C LYS A 301 -7.43 25.58 -4.03
N PHE A 302 -7.29 24.32 -3.61
CA PHE A 302 -6.69 23.26 -4.42
C PHE A 302 -7.47 23.01 -5.71
N ALA A 303 -6.76 22.51 -6.72
CA ALA A 303 -7.30 22.19 -8.03
C ALA A 303 -8.20 20.95 -7.95
N PRO A 304 -9.50 21.03 -8.33
CA PRO A 304 -10.42 19.90 -8.30
C PRO A 304 -10.22 18.93 -9.48
N PHE A 305 -9.49 19.35 -10.53
CA PHE A 305 -9.34 18.58 -11.75
C PHE A 305 -7.90 18.23 -12.04
N PHE A 306 -7.67 16.96 -12.38
CA PHE A 306 -6.42 16.49 -12.95
C PHE A 306 -6.63 16.01 -14.39
N CYS A 307 -5.83 16.51 -15.33
CA CYS A 307 -5.84 16.05 -16.70
C CYS A 307 -4.85 14.90 -16.89
N ALA A 308 -5.35 13.67 -17.02
CA ALA A 308 -4.52 12.48 -17.20
C ALA A 308 -4.01 12.28 -18.64
N ASN A 309 -4.30 13.20 -19.57
CA ASN A 309 -3.75 13.12 -20.91
C ASN A 309 -2.24 13.40 -20.86
N VAL A 310 -1.45 12.58 -21.56
CA VAL A 310 0.02 12.66 -21.61
C VAL A 310 0.53 14.03 -22.05
N THR A 311 -0.22 14.78 -22.88
CA THR A 311 0.17 16.13 -23.30
C THR A 311 -0.14 17.23 -22.27
N CYS A 312 -0.85 16.88 -21.18
CA CYS A 312 -1.18 17.81 -20.10
C CYS A 312 -0.52 17.38 -18.79
N LEU A 313 -0.94 16.24 -18.20
CA LEU A 313 -0.48 15.74 -16.89
C LEU A 313 -0.41 16.83 -15.80
N GLN A 314 -1.47 17.64 -15.72
CA GLN A 314 -1.51 18.88 -14.93
C GLN A 314 -2.81 18.99 -14.12
N TYR A 315 -2.72 19.72 -13.02
CA TYR A 315 -3.83 20.10 -12.15
C TYR A 315 -4.38 21.45 -12.56
N TYR A 316 -5.70 21.56 -12.62
CA TYR A 316 -6.39 22.78 -13.04
C TYR A 316 -7.53 23.14 -12.08
N CYS A 317 -7.65 24.44 -11.78
CA CYS A 317 -8.90 24.99 -11.25
C CYS A 317 -9.99 25.01 -12.32
N GLU A 318 -11.25 25.19 -11.92
CA GLU A 318 -12.40 25.17 -12.84
C GLU A 318 -12.24 26.17 -14.01
N GLN A 319 -11.85 27.42 -13.72
CA GLN A 319 -11.67 28.44 -14.75
C GLN A 319 -10.51 28.12 -15.71
N CYS A 320 -9.37 27.65 -15.18
CA CYS A 320 -8.23 27.29 -16.02
C CYS A 320 -8.53 26.07 -16.88
N TRP A 321 -9.23 25.08 -16.33
CA TRP A 321 -9.69 23.91 -17.08
C TRP A 321 -10.54 24.33 -18.29
N ALA A 322 -11.60 25.12 -18.05
CA ALA A 322 -12.50 25.58 -19.10
C ALA A 322 -11.77 26.41 -20.19
N THR A 323 -10.81 27.24 -19.80
CA THR A 323 -10.05 28.08 -20.73
C THR A 323 -9.08 27.28 -21.60
N ILE A 324 -8.45 26.25 -21.05
CA ILE A 324 -7.40 25.49 -21.73
C ILE A 324 -7.97 24.34 -22.54
N HIS A 325 -8.97 23.64 -22.01
CA HIS A 325 -9.58 22.48 -22.65
C HIS A 325 -10.71 22.82 -23.63
N SER A 326 -11.06 24.10 -23.76
CA SER A 326 -11.89 24.59 -24.88
C SER A 326 -11.08 24.90 -26.15
N ARG A 327 -9.74 24.84 -26.08
CA ARG A 327 -8.89 25.10 -27.25
C ARG A 327 -8.91 23.90 -28.22
N PRO A 328 -8.78 24.15 -29.55
CA PRO A 328 -8.70 23.08 -30.54
C PRO A 328 -7.60 22.07 -30.20
N GLY A 329 -7.93 20.78 -30.31
CA GLY A 329 -6.99 19.68 -30.01
C GLY A 329 -6.86 19.29 -28.54
N ARG A 330 -7.56 19.96 -27.61
CA ARG A 330 -7.67 19.53 -26.19
C ARG A 330 -9.09 19.22 -25.73
N GLU A 331 -10.05 19.36 -26.64
CA GLU A 331 -11.49 19.17 -26.41
C GLU A 331 -11.89 17.75 -25.99
N PHE A 332 -11.09 16.74 -26.37
CA PHE A 332 -11.34 15.34 -26.01
C PHE A 332 -10.72 14.94 -24.66
N HIS A 333 -10.01 15.85 -23.99
CA HIS A 333 -9.44 15.58 -22.67
C HIS A 333 -10.54 15.51 -21.63
N LYS A 334 -10.50 14.49 -20.76
CA LYS A 334 -11.47 14.31 -19.69
C LYS A 334 -10.83 14.63 -18.34
N PRO A 335 -11.48 15.46 -17.50
CA PRO A 335 -10.98 15.71 -16.17
C PRO A 335 -11.17 14.45 -15.33
N LEU A 336 -10.13 14.05 -14.60
CA LEU A 336 -10.31 13.21 -13.44
C LEU A 336 -10.74 14.11 -12.29
N VAL A 337 -12.01 13.96 -11.91
CA VAL A 337 -12.59 14.63 -10.76
C VAL A 337 -12.43 13.71 -9.57
N LYS A 338 -11.84 14.23 -8.50
CA LYS A 338 -11.70 13.49 -7.27
C LYS A 338 -13.06 13.46 -6.56
N GLU A 339 -13.75 12.31 -6.55
CA GLU A 339 -14.87 12.10 -5.64
C GLU A 339 -14.34 12.23 -4.20
N GLY A 340 -15.01 13.05 -3.39
CA GLY A 340 -14.53 13.51 -2.09
C GLY A 340 -14.08 12.40 -1.13
N ALA A 341 -13.04 12.75 -0.37
CA ALA A 341 -12.42 11.99 0.70
C ALA A 341 -13.33 11.80 1.93
N ASP A 342 -14.47 11.11 1.76
CA ASP A 342 -15.38 10.80 2.88
C ASP A 342 -15.96 9.38 2.79
N ARG A 343 -15.06 8.39 2.62
CA ARG A 343 -15.39 7.00 2.94
C ARG A 343 -14.97 6.72 4.39
N PRO A 344 -15.89 6.32 5.28
CA PRO A 344 -15.51 5.90 6.62
C PRO A 344 -14.54 4.71 6.53
N ARG A 345 -13.52 4.74 7.38
CA ARG A 345 -12.55 3.65 7.58
C ARG A 345 -13.29 2.36 7.98
N ALA A 346 -12.71 1.24 7.59
CA ALA A 346 -13.25 -0.11 7.77
C ALA A 346 -13.79 -0.37 9.19
N ILE A 347 -14.85 -1.16 9.24
CA ILE A 347 -15.48 -1.69 10.45
C ILE A 347 -14.41 -2.44 11.25
N ALA A 348 -14.15 -2.00 12.49
CA ALA A 348 -13.35 -2.78 13.42
C ALA A 348 -14.00 -4.15 13.61
N PHE A 349 -13.23 -5.22 13.35
CA PHE A 349 -13.67 -6.58 13.63
C PHE A 349 -14.10 -6.68 15.10
N ARG A 350 -15.32 -7.19 15.34
CA ARG A 350 -15.77 -7.52 16.69
C ARG A 350 -15.16 -8.86 17.07
N TRP A 351 -14.19 -8.84 17.96
CA TRP A 351 -13.66 -10.02 18.64
C TRP A 351 -14.75 -10.48 19.63
N CYS A 352 -15.23 -11.71 19.48
CA CYS A 352 -16.17 -12.34 20.41
C CYS A 352 -15.42 -13.33 21.30
#